data_AF-A0A353QAM5-F1
#
_entry.id   AF-A0A353QAM5-F1
#
_cell.length_a   1.000
_cell.length_b   1.000
_cell.length_c   1.000
_cell.angle_alpha   90.00
_cell.angle_beta   90.00
_cell.angle_gamma   90.00
#
_symmetry.space_group_name_H-M   'P 1'
#
loop_
_entity.id
_entity.type
_entity.pdbx_description
1 polymer ?
#
loop_
_entity_poly.entity_id
_entity_poly.type
_entity_poly.pdbx_seq_one_letter_code
_entity_poly.pdbx_strand_id
1 'polypeptide(L)'
;MNRRKFISKTVLGGASVLTLSGLNSSYIWGQMNADHRLPAILGGTKSHLGLWPDWPVWKSPDYDEGVLKVLRSGVWSRSKVTEEFESKWAELIGTKRCLS
;
A
#
# COMPACT_ATOMS: atom_id res chain seq x y z
N MET A 1 -26.18 3.16 -26.26
CA MET A 1 -24.94 3.79 -25.74
C MET A 1 -23.75 2.90 -26.10
N ASN A 2 -22.80 3.36 -26.93
CA ASN A 2 -21.67 2.52 -27.38
C ASN A 2 -20.49 2.67 -26.39
N ARG A 3 -20.04 1.56 -25.76
CA ARG A 3 -19.05 1.55 -24.66
C ARG A 3 -17.77 2.32 -25.01
N ARG A 4 -17.31 2.22 -26.26
CA ARG A 4 -16.10 2.94 -26.73
C ARG A 4 -16.29 4.46 -26.77
N LYS A 5 -17.48 4.92 -27.18
CA LYS A 5 -17.81 6.37 -27.20
C LYS A 5 -17.99 6.93 -25.80
N PHE A 6 -18.44 6.12 -24.84
CA PHE A 6 -18.55 6.54 -23.44
C PHE A 6 -17.17 6.77 -22.82
N ILE A 7 -16.24 5.82 -22.96
CA ILE A 7 -14.87 5.95 -22.43
C ILE A 7 -14.15 7.17 -23.05
N SER A 8 -14.23 7.37 -24.37
CA SER A 8 -13.65 8.56 -25.01
C SER A 8 -14.23 9.87 -24.48
N LYS A 9 -15.52 9.92 -24.15
CA LYS A 9 -16.16 11.13 -23.61
C LYS A 9 -15.78 11.39 -22.15
N THR A 10 -15.60 10.35 -21.35
CA THR A 10 -15.18 10.48 -19.94
C THR A 10 -13.75 10.99 -19.81
N VAL A 11 -12.84 10.58 -20.70
CA VAL A 11 -11.43 11.04 -20.70
C VAL A 11 -11.31 12.53 -21.05
N LEU A 12 -12.15 13.06 -21.94
CA LEU A 12 -12.11 14.47 -22.34
C LEU A 12 -12.71 15.44 -21.30
N GLY A 13 -13.51 14.94 -20.35
CA GLY A 13 -14.18 15.77 -19.34
C GLY A 13 -13.57 15.73 -17.93
N GLY A 14 -12.59 14.86 -17.67
CA GLY A 14 -12.15 14.50 -16.31
C GLY A 14 -10.74 14.94 -15.91
N ALA A 15 -10.12 15.90 -16.59
CA ALA A 15 -8.71 16.25 -16.40
C ALA A 15 -8.38 17.06 -15.12
N SER A 16 -9.31 17.25 -14.17
CA SER A 16 -9.19 18.30 -13.14
C SER A 16 -9.15 17.86 -11.67
N VAL A 17 -8.93 16.58 -11.30
CA VAL A 17 -9.00 16.18 -9.86
C VAL A 17 -7.75 15.49 -9.29
N LEU A 18 -6.66 15.26 -10.04
CA LEU A 18 -5.49 14.55 -9.48
C LEU A 18 -4.24 15.41 -9.22
N THR A 19 -4.35 16.74 -9.16
CA THR A 19 -3.25 17.58 -8.66
C THR A 19 -3.21 17.59 -7.13
N LEU A 20 -2.84 16.46 -6.52
CA LEU A 20 -2.39 16.39 -5.13
C LEU A 20 -0.86 16.19 -5.12
N SER A 21 -0.15 17.23 -5.59
CA SER A 21 1.32 17.30 -5.69
C SER A 21 2.01 17.49 -4.32
N GLY A 22 1.48 16.93 -3.23
CA GLY A 22 1.92 17.23 -1.87
C GLY A 22 2.14 16.05 -0.92
N LEU A 23 1.86 14.82 -1.34
CA LEU A 23 2.09 13.65 -0.49
C LEU A 23 3.49 13.10 -0.75
N ASN A 24 4.41 13.49 0.13
CA ASN A 24 5.76 12.93 0.27
C ASN A 24 5.69 11.50 0.83
N SER A 25 4.97 10.64 0.10
CA SER A 25 4.75 9.24 0.42
C SER A 25 5.72 8.42 -0.41
N SER A 26 6.66 7.77 0.27
CA SER A 26 7.61 6.78 -0.27
C SER A 26 6.92 5.51 -0.83
N TYR A 27 5.60 5.53 -1.01
CA TYR A 27 4.77 4.42 -1.43
C TYR A 27 3.96 4.70 -2.71
N ILE A 28 4.26 5.79 -3.43
CA ILE A 28 3.64 6.07 -4.73
C ILE A 28 4.39 5.29 -5.81
N TRP A 29 3.96 4.04 -6.02
CA TRP A 29 4.40 3.18 -7.12
C TRP A 29 3.76 3.64 -8.43
N GLY A 30 4.20 4.77 -8.96
CA GLY A 30 3.62 5.33 -10.16
C GLY A 30 4.10 6.73 -10.46
N GLN A 31 5.40 6.90 -10.68
CA GLN A 31 5.92 8.12 -11.28
C GLN A 31 5.47 8.12 -12.75
N MET A 32 4.35 8.79 -13.04
CA MET A 32 4.00 9.12 -14.42
C MET A 32 4.88 10.28 -14.86
N ASN A 33 6.09 9.96 -15.31
CA ASN A 33 6.75 10.87 -16.24
C ASN A 33 5.78 11.01 -17.43
N ALA A 34 5.43 12.24 -17.80
CA ALA A 34 4.60 12.56 -18.95
C ALA A 34 5.34 12.24 -20.26
N ASP A 35 5.77 11.00 -20.38
CA ASP A 35 6.57 10.48 -21.45
C ASP A 35 5.61 9.86 -22.44
N HIS A 36 5.61 10.38 -23.67
CA HIS A 36 4.78 9.87 -24.77
C HIS A 36 5.24 8.48 -25.27
N ARG A 37 5.96 7.73 -24.41
CA ARG A 37 6.52 6.42 -24.71
C ARG A 37 5.40 5.38 -24.64
N LEU A 38 5.52 4.40 -25.53
CA LEU A 38 4.62 3.25 -25.58
C LEU A 38 4.53 2.59 -24.20
N PRO A 39 3.39 2.04 -23.79
CA PRO A 39 3.30 1.20 -22.60
C PRO A 39 4.35 0.09 -22.60
N ALA A 40 4.83 -0.36 -21.44
CA ALA A 40 5.83 -1.42 -21.32
C ALA A 40 5.45 -2.70 -22.09
N ILE A 41 4.15 -3.03 -22.15
CA ILE A 41 3.62 -4.17 -22.92
C ILE A 41 3.78 -4.00 -24.44
N LEU A 42 3.87 -2.77 -24.93
CA LEU A 42 4.06 -2.41 -26.35
C LEU A 42 5.54 -2.09 -26.66
N GLY A 43 6.48 -2.51 -25.82
CA GLY A 43 7.91 -2.25 -26.02
C GLY A 43 8.42 -0.96 -25.37
N GLY A 44 7.63 -0.34 -24.50
CA GLY A 44 8.06 0.77 -23.65
C GLY A 44 9.05 0.39 -22.56
N THR A 45 9.60 1.41 -21.89
CA THR A 45 10.43 1.23 -20.69
C THR A 45 9.66 0.53 -19.57
N LYS A 46 10.33 -0.36 -18.83
CA LYS A 46 9.75 -1.07 -17.68
C LYS A 46 9.29 -0.07 -16.62
N SER A 47 8.19 -0.38 -15.92
CA SER A 47 7.65 0.43 -14.81
C SER A 47 8.57 0.46 -13.59
N HIS A 48 9.36 -0.59 -13.39
CA HIS A 48 10.41 -0.67 -12.38
C HIS A 48 11.68 -1.23 -13.02
N LEU A 49 12.80 -0.53 -12.83
CA LEU A 49 14.10 -0.90 -13.40
C LEU A 49 14.96 -1.70 -12.41
N GLY A 50 14.65 -1.64 -11.11
CA GLY A 50 15.40 -2.30 -10.06
C GLY A 50 14.91 -3.72 -9.76
N LEU A 51 15.60 -4.36 -8.81
CA LEU A 51 15.09 -5.57 -8.17
C LEU A 51 13.94 -5.21 -7.23
N TRP A 52 13.02 -6.15 -7.04
CA TRP A 52 12.02 -6.03 -5.99
C TRP A 52 12.67 -6.32 -4.64
N PRO A 53 12.29 -5.61 -3.56
CA PRO A 53 12.75 -5.96 -2.24
C PRO A 53 12.22 -7.34 -1.85
N ASP A 54 13.00 -8.07 -1.05
CA ASP A 54 12.56 -9.33 -0.48
C ASP A 54 11.40 -9.10 0.49
N TRP A 55 10.47 -10.05 0.50
CA TRP A 55 9.29 -10.01 1.35
C TRP A 55 9.25 -11.24 2.26
N PRO A 56 8.93 -11.10 3.56
CA PRO A 56 8.54 -9.88 4.27
C PRO A 56 9.74 -8.97 4.62
N VAL A 57 9.48 -7.66 4.72
CA VAL A 57 10.45 -6.71 5.25
C VAL A 57 10.51 -6.83 6.78
N TRP A 58 11.46 -7.63 7.28
CA TRP A 58 11.68 -7.84 8.71
C TRP A 58 12.58 -6.75 9.30
N LYS A 59 12.11 -6.03 10.32
CA LYS A 59 12.88 -5.00 11.03
C LYS A 59 13.54 -5.59 12.27
N SER A 60 14.68 -6.24 12.07
CA SER A 60 15.56 -6.65 13.18
C SER A 60 16.31 -5.42 13.72
N PRO A 61 16.48 -5.25 15.05
CA PRO A 61 16.14 -6.20 16.13
C PRO A 61 14.74 -6.01 16.74
N ASP A 62 14.04 -4.92 16.44
CA ASP A 62 12.79 -4.54 17.12
C ASP A 62 11.72 -5.64 17.09
N TYR A 63 11.57 -6.32 15.94
CA TYR A 63 10.58 -7.39 15.79
C TYR A 63 11.00 -8.66 16.53
N ASP A 64 12.31 -8.94 16.61
CA ASP A 64 12.84 -10.11 17.31
C ASP A 64 12.57 -10.01 18.81
N GLU A 65 12.77 -8.82 19.40
CA GLU A 65 12.47 -8.57 20.80
C GLU A 65 10.98 -8.74 21.12
N GLY A 66 10.11 -8.25 20.24
CA GLY A 66 8.66 -8.43 20.35
C GLY A 66 8.25 -9.90 20.37
N VAL A 67 8.76 -10.69 19.43
CA VAL A 67 8.51 -12.14 19.36
C VAL A 67 9.05 -12.85 20.60
N LEU A 68 10.29 -12.56 21.01
CA LEU A 68 10.91 -13.16 22.20
C LEU A 68 10.12 -12.85 23.47
N LYS A 69 9.56 -11.64 23.61
CA LYS A 69 8.71 -11.27 24.74
C LYS A 69 7.45 -12.13 24.81
N VAL A 70 6.79 -12.37 23.68
CA VAL A 70 5.59 -13.23 23.62
C VAL A 70 5.95 -14.67 23.97
N LEU A 71 7.02 -15.20 23.40
CA LEU A 71 7.47 -16.56 23.67
C LEU A 71 7.78 -16.77 25.15
N ARG A 72 8.53 -15.83 25.77
CA ARG A 72 8.86 -15.86 27.21
C ARG A 72 7.66 -15.66 28.12
N SER A 73 6.62 -14.98 27.65
CA SER A 73 5.41 -14.73 28.46
C SER A 73 4.59 -15.99 28.74
N GLY A 74 4.76 -17.05 27.93
CA GLY A 74 3.97 -18.29 28.01
C GLY A 74 2.50 -18.12 27.60
N VAL A 75 2.08 -16.91 27.20
CA VAL A 75 0.73 -16.62 26.71
C VAL A 75 0.76 -16.64 25.19
N TRP A 76 0.43 -17.79 24.61
CA TRP A 76 0.34 -17.98 23.16
C TRP A 76 -1.10 -18.03 22.66
N SER A 77 -2.02 -17.49 23.46
CA SER A 77 -3.41 -17.25 23.09
C SER A 77 -3.58 -15.81 22.61
N ARG A 78 -4.80 -15.46 22.17
CA ARG A 78 -5.15 -14.08 21.76
C ARG A 78 -5.12 -13.06 22.90
N SER A 79 -4.87 -13.50 24.12
CA SER A 79 -4.85 -12.61 25.28
C SER A 79 -3.70 -11.61 25.20
N LYS A 80 -3.97 -10.36 25.59
CA LYS A 80 -3.00 -9.24 25.70
C LYS A 80 -2.52 -8.70 24.35
N VAL A 81 -1.60 -9.39 23.68
CA VAL A 81 -0.86 -8.83 22.54
C VAL A 81 -1.74 -8.68 21.30
N THR A 82 -2.64 -9.62 21.07
CA THR A 82 -3.58 -9.54 19.95
C THR A 82 -4.61 -8.44 20.17
N GLU A 83 -5.11 -8.28 21.40
CA GLU A 83 -6.03 -7.20 21.79
C GLU A 83 -5.39 -5.81 21.63
N GLU A 84 -4.11 -5.65 22.01
CA GLU A 84 -3.35 -4.42 21.78
C GLU A 84 -3.20 -4.11 20.29
N PHE A 85 -2.93 -5.13 19.47
CA PHE A 85 -2.85 -4.99 18.02
C PHE A 85 -4.19 -4.56 17.42
N GLU A 86 -5.29 -5.25 17.78
CA GLU A 86 -6.64 -4.97 17.28
C GLU A 86 -7.08 -3.54 17.62
N SER A 87 -6.77 -3.08 18.84
CA SER A 87 -7.07 -1.71 19.28
C SER A 87 -6.31 -0.67 18.43
N LYS A 88 -4.98 -0.83 18.28
CA LYS A 88 -4.15 0.07 17.47
C LYS A 88 -4.52 0.02 15.99
N TRP A 89 -4.92 -1.14 15.50
CA TRP A 89 -5.33 -1.33 14.11
C TRP A 89 -6.67 -0.65 13.81
N ALA A 90 -7.62 -0.74 14.74
CA ALA A 90 -8.89 -0.02 14.65
C ALA A 90 -8.65 1.50 14.63
N GLU A 91 -7.78 2.01 15.50
CA GLU A 91 -7.39 3.42 15.53
C GLU A 91 -6.72 3.87 14.21
N LEU A 92 -5.79 3.07 13.69
CA LEU A 92 -5.04 3.40 12.47
C LEU A 92 -5.93 3.47 11.23
N ILE A 93 -6.90 2.55 11.11
CA ILE A 93 -7.85 2.55 9.98
C ILE A 93 -9.02 3.51 10.23
N GLY A 94 -9.23 3.96 11.47
CA GLY A 94 -10.36 4.80 11.86
C GLY A 94 -11.69 4.05 11.93
N THR A 95 -11.64 2.75 12.24
CA THR A 95 -12.85 1.93 12.44
C THR A 95 -13.25 1.87 13.91
N LYS A 96 -14.54 1.66 14.17
CA LYS A 96 -15.04 1.55 15.54
C LYS A 96 -14.54 0.29 16.26
N ARG A 97 -14.30 -0.80 15.52
CA ARG A 97 -13.86 -2.10 16.05
C ARG A 97 -12.97 -2.82 15.03
N CYS A 98 -11.88 -3.40 15.52
CA CYS A 98 -11.23 -4.56 14.91
C CYS A 98 -11.76 -5.82 15.62
N LEU A 99 -11.67 -7.00 14.99
CA LEU A 99 -12.26 -8.24 15.51
C LEU A 99 -11.67 -8.59 16.88
N SER A 100 -12.35 -8.25 17.97
CA SER A 100 -12.05 -8.71 19.33
C SER A 100 -12.66 -10.08 19.55
#